data_AF-A0A5C5W074-F1
#
_entry.id   AF-A0A5C5W074-F1
#
_cell.length_a   1.000
_cell.length_b   1.000
_cell.length_c   1.000
_cell.angle_alpha   90.00
_cell.angle_beta   90.00
_cell.angle_gamma   90.00
#
_symmetry.space_group_name_H-M   'P 1'
#
loop_
_entity.id
_entity.type
_entity.pdbx_description
1 polymer ?
#
loop_
_entity_poly.entity_id
_entity_poly.type
_entity_poly.pdbx_seq_one_letter_code
_entity_poly.pdbx_strand_id
1 'polypeptide(L)'
;MDAFIELTYTRRIDDRDVHLVAILPTVRPLSIGGNPSDLRLPGVAAGVSYAIIGHTDGRFTIEREAAGDAVRVNDDPLDDPPRELRDGDIIAIDGYCLQFHEGELPEGEMHFDTPLRWRLRIPGVVQHGESIEIEDASSPYTTEFQTLAQPAWQAKDFDAIEREAARELRRIDRLDEVNQLSRYCQFLWRARITAASRAERADEAEQLCREAVALYPDSAPLLVWLGMSLLRRKQWQEAAEAFRRAQRTAGVVDLFELHVARLGALLALDEAAAAAPIASSRSRADAAAAEPAPLRTDAPGDEALLFFLARANNVYGPEDFVQFRFLGRIEKPGEAEFVQRWEIIDRSTGTTRQRRVVAPGLPWADPALVTEVSLVAKMLTRDEPEWSRGLIDASHETRMLRVQPVQFEDAAVEFICRSRPAGAECLRLSTTSASGGIVLVVAWQPKPHSGDVVYQQGRLKVAVAESAVETVTNARIAVVRVRRRPTLVLWSQSFSPIIIDQIGGAVRATRRLGAQISVPSWLLIGLVLIGLLRLGMTLLGR
;
A
#
# COMPACT_ATOMS: atom_id res chain seq x y z
N MET A 1 -13.67 -19.43 37.12
CA MET A 1 -13.27 -20.71 36.50
C MET A 1 -12.76 -20.35 35.14
N ASP A 2 -11.53 -20.76 34.84
CA ASP A 2 -11.02 -20.62 33.48
C ASP A 2 -11.69 -21.68 32.63
N ALA A 3 -12.02 -21.34 31.40
CA ALA A 3 -12.58 -22.24 30.42
C ALA A 3 -12.08 -21.80 29.04
N PHE A 4 -12.23 -22.64 28.03
CA PHE A 4 -11.97 -22.24 26.67
C PHE A 4 -12.88 -22.97 25.69
N ILE A 5 -13.05 -22.37 24.51
CA ILE A 5 -13.77 -22.99 23.40
C ILE A 5 -12.77 -23.27 22.29
N GLU A 6 -12.76 -24.50 21.83
CA GLU A 6 -12.00 -24.93 20.68
C GLU A 6 -12.92 -25.06 19.45
N LEU A 7 -12.71 -24.23 18.44
CA LEU A 7 -13.34 -24.37 17.12
C LEU A 7 -12.44 -25.24 16.23
N THR A 8 -12.97 -26.37 15.75
CA THR A 8 -12.31 -27.19 14.74
C THR A 8 -13.10 -27.13 13.43
N TYR A 9 -12.43 -26.76 12.34
CA TYR A 9 -13.04 -26.83 11.01
C TYR A 9 -12.04 -27.18 9.91
N THR A 10 -12.52 -27.87 8.88
CA THR A 10 -11.72 -28.21 7.70
C THR A 10 -11.79 -27.06 6.68
N ARG A 11 -10.64 -26.48 6.36
CA ARG A 11 -10.57 -25.36 5.42
C ARG A 11 -10.76 -25.84 3.98
N ARG A 12 -11.83 -25.39 3.32
CA ARG A 12 -12.18 -25.78 1.94
C ARG A 12 -11.10 -25.59 0.86
N ILE A 13 -10.09 -24.75 1.11
CA ILE A 13 -9.07 -24.45 0.10
C ILE A 13 -8.03 -25.56 -0.04
N ASP A 14 -7.79 -26.31 1.03
CA ASP A 14 -6.70 -27.29 1.11
C ASP A 14 -6.98 -28.50 2.02
N ASP A 15 -8.24 -28.65 2.46
CA ASP A 15 -8.72 -29.74 3.30
C ASP A 15 -7.91 -29.98 4.59
N ARG A 16 -7.28 -28.92 5.11
CA ARG A 16 -6.58 -28.97 6.40
C ARG A 16 -7.50 -28.56 7.54
N ASP A 17 -7.38 -29.28 8.65
CA ASP A 17 -8.04 -28.92 9.88
C ASP A 17 -7.37 -27.71 10.52
N VAL A 18 -8.19 -26.75 10.93
CA VAL A 18 -7.78 -25.54 11.64
C VAL A 18 -8.41 -25.59 13.03
N HIS A 19 -7.56 -25.44 14.04
CA HIS A 19 -7.96 -25.39 15.45
C HIS A 19 -7.78 -23.96 15.97
N LEU A 20 -8.87 -23.33 16.35
CA LEU A 20 -8.87 -22.00 16.97
C LEU A 20 -9.34 -22.13 18.41
N VAL A 21 -8.65 -21.51 19.36
CA VAL A 21 -9.04 -21.52 20.77
C VAL A 21 -9.39 -20.12 21.26
N ALA A 22 -10.52 -19.95 21.94
CA ALA A 22 -10.91 -18.72 22.62
C ALA A 22 -11.00 -18.94 24.14
N ILE A 23 -10.33 -18.10 24.92
CA ILE A 23 -10.31 -18.19 26.40
C ILE A 23 -11.56 -17.52 26.98
N LEU A 24 -12.15 -18.15 27.99
CA LEU A 24 -13.31 -17.73 28.76
C LEU A 24 -12.95 -17.64 30.26
N PRO A 25 -13.65 -16.81 31.05
CA PRO A 25 -14.77 -15.96 30.66
C PRO A 25 -14.32 -14.71 29.89
N THR A 26 -15.07 -14.37 28.84
CA THR A 26 -14.96 -13.05 28.21
C THR A 26 -15.76 -12.02 29.01
N VAL A 27 -15.33 -10.76 28.99
CA VAL A 27 -16.01 -9.67 29.73
C VAL A 27 -17.46 -9.43 29.29
N ARG A 28 -17.81 -9.85 28.07
CA ARG A 28 -19.19 -9.89 27.56
C ARG A 28 -19.54 -11.31 27.12
N PRO A 29 -20.84 -11.65 27.05
CA PRO A 29 -21.26 -12.87 26.39
C PRO A 29 -20.69 -12.94 24.97
N LEU A 30 -20.16 -14.09 24.58
CA LEU A 30 -19.52 -14.36 23.30
C LEU A 30 -20.60 -14.66 22.25
N SER A 31 -20.84 -13.73 21.32
CA SER A 31 -21.76 -13.97 20.19
C SER A 31 -21.09 -14.79 19.09
N ILE A 32 -21.79 -15.77 18.54
CA ILE A 32 -21.32 -16.72 17.52
C ILE A 32 -22.10 -16.53 16.22
N GLY A 33 -21.45 -16.14 15.13
CA GLY A 33 -22.12 -15.96 13.84
C GLY A 33 -21.28 -15.34 12.74
N GLY A 34 -21.92 -14.50 11.92
CA GLY A 34 -21.30 -13.66 10.90
C GLY A 34 -21.02 -12.25 11.43
N ASN A 35 -20.41 -11.39 10.62
CA ASN A 35 -20.02 -10.05 11.06
C ASN A 35 -21.24 -9.14 11.34
N PRO A 36 -21.43 -8.53 12.53
CA PRO A 36 -20.53 -8.52 13.67
C PRO A 36 -20.91 -9.58 14.73
N SER A 37 -20.00 -10.51 15.00
CA SER A 37 -20.02 -11.48 16.11
C SER A 37 -18.61 -11.61 16.69
N ASP A 38 -18.50 -12.04 17.95
CA ASP A 38 -17.22 -12.28 18.62
C ASP A 38 -16.51 -13.52 18.03
N LEU A 39 -17.27 -14.59 17.81
CA LEU A 39 -16.85 -15.77 17.06
C LEU A 39 -17.40 -15.70 15.63
N ARG A 40 -16.54 -15.28 14.69
CA ARG A 40 -16.89 -15.22 13.27
C ARG A 40 -16.68 -16.57 12.60
N LEU A 41 -17.77 -17.19 12.20
CA LEU A 41 -17.76 -18.42 11.42
C LEU A 41 -17.56 -18.08 9.93
N PRO A 42 -16.52 -18.63 9.26
CA PRO A 42 -16.28 -18.36 7.85
C PRO A 42 -17.51 -18.68 6.97
N GLY A 43 -17.81 -17.85 5.97
CA GLY A 43 -18.93 -18.10 5.06
C GLY A 43 -20.33 -17.82 5.62
N VAL A 44 -20.45 -17.46 6.91
CA VAL A 44 -21.71 -16.97 7.49
C VAL A 44 -21.93 -15.50 7.10
N ALA A 45 -23.16 -15.17 6.69
CA ALA A 45 -23.50 -13.82 6.24
C ALA A 45 -23.40 -12.79 7.37
N ALA A 46 -23.01 -11.56 7.01
CA ALA A 46 -22.98 -10.43 7.96
C ALA A 46 -24.39 -10.19 8.57
N GLY A 47 -24.44 -9.93 9.87
CA GLY A 47 -25.65 -9.68 10.65
C GLY A 47 -26.36 -10.94 11.16
N VAL A 48 -25.89 -12.14 10.79
CA VAL A 48 -26.42 -13.40 11.32
C VAL A 48 -25.71 -13.73 12.63
N SER A 49 -26.47 -13.97 13.69
CA SER A 49 -25.97 -14.54 14.93
C SER A 49 -26.76 -15.78 15.29
N TYR A 50 -26.06 -16.84 15.69
CA TYR A 50 -26.63 -18.14 15.99
C TYR A 50 -26.81 -18.36 17.49
N ALA A 51 -25.81 -18.00 18.29
CA ALA A 51 -25.81 -18.26 19.72
C ALA A 51 -24.96 -17.25 20.48
N ILE A 52 -25.24 -17.13 21.77
CA ILE A 52 -24.49 -16.32 22.72
C ILE A 52 -24.02 -17.25 23.84
N ILE A 53 -22.73 -17.20 24.19
CA ILE A 53 -22.18 -17.89 25.36
C ILE A 53 -21.93 -16.88 26.46
N GLY A 54 -22.75 -16.95 27.51
CA GLY A 54 -22.63 -16.12 28.71
C GLY A 54 -21.93 -16.85 29.86
N HIS A 55 -21.59 -16.09 30.89
CA HIS A 55 -21.10 -16.63 32.17
C HIS A 55 -21.82 -15.93 33.31
N THR A 56 -22.63 -16.68 34.07
CA THR A 56 -23.42 -16.17 35.19
C THR A 56 -23.27 -17.11 36.38
N ASP A 57 -23.05 -16.57 37.58
CA ASP A 57 -22.95 -17.34 38.83
C ASP A 57 -21.94 -18.51 38.80
N GLY A 58 -20.83 -18.33 38.07
CA GLY A 58 -19.78 -19.35 37.95
C GLY A 58 -20.09 -20.46 36.96
N ARG A 59 -21.14 -20.32 36.14
CA ARG A 59 -21.56 -21.29 35.13
C ARG A 59 -21.54 -20.67 33.74
N PHE A 60 -21.09 -21.43 32.76
CA PHE A 60 -21.18 -21.04 31.36
C PHE A 60 -22.50 -21.51 30.78
N THR A 61 -23.20 -20.62 30.09
CA THR A 61 -24.50 -20.92 29.48
C THR A 61 -24.48 -20.52 28.02
N ILE A 62 -25.07 -21.34 27.16
CA ILE A 62 -25.30 -21.02 25.76
C ILE A 62 -26.80 -20.78 25.53
N GLU A 63 -27.12 -19.68 24.86
CA GLU A 63 -28.48 -19.32 24.47
C GLU A 63 -28.55 -19.08 22.96
N ARG A 64 -29.70 -19.38 22.36
CA ARG A 64 -29.91 -19.22 20.92
C ARG A 64 -30.18 -17.77 20.59
N GLU A 65 -29.54 -17.25 19.53
CA GLU A 65 -29.85 -15.92 18.98
C GLU A 65 -30.70 -16.07 17.70
N ALA A 66 -31.59 -15.10 17.46
CA ALA A 66 -32.87 -15.20 16.74
C ALA A 66 -32.92 -15.77 15.30
N ALA A 67 -31.80 -16.22 14.70
CA ALA A 67 -31.69 -16.46 13.26
C ALA A 67 -31.32 -17.89 12.82
N GLY A 68 -31.27 -18.91 13.70
CA GLY A 68 -30.95 -20.26 13.22
C GLY A 68 -31.47 -21.42 14.06
N ASP A 69 -32.23 -22.33 13.44
CA ASP A 69 -32.52 -23.68 13.95
C ASP A 69 -31.30 -24.62 13.87
N ALA A 70 -30.11 -24.07 13.63
CA ALA A 70 -28.89 -24.79 13.30
C ALA A 70 -27.96 -25.03 14.50
N VAL A 71 -28.30 -24.54 15.70
CA VAL A 71 -27.47 -24.73 16.90
C VAL A 71 -27.87 -26.00 17.63
N ARG A 72 -26.91 -26.89 17.84
CA ARG A 72 -27.08 -28.11 18.63
C ARG A 72 -25.99 -28.21 19.68
N VAL A 73 -26.30 -28.75 20.85
CA VAL A 73 -25.33 -29.08 21.90
C VAL A 73 -25.43 -30.58 22.15
N ASN A 74 -24.37 -31.33 21.82
CA ASN A 74 -24.33 -32.80 21.86
C ASN A 74 -25.48 -33.44 21.06
N ASP A 75 -25.66 -33.01 19.81
CA ASP A 75 -26.73 -33.41 18.88
C ASP A 75 -28.16 -32.99 19.25
N ASP A 76 -28.40 -32.52 20.47
CA ASP A 76 -29.68 -31.98 20.88
C ASP A 76 -29.86 -30.55 20.35
N PRO A 77 -31.01 -30.18 19.76
CA PRO A 77 -31.29 -28.80 19.41
C PRO A 77 -31.21 -27.90 20.66
N LEU A 78 -30.62 -26.71 20.48
CA LEU A 78 -30.60 -25.70 21.53
C LEU A 78 -31.97 -25.01 21.61
N ASP A 79 -32.80 -25.48 22.53
CA ASP A 79 -34.13 -24.92 22.82
C ASP A 79 -34.03 -23.79 23.88
N ASP A 80 -35.08 -22.98 24.02
CA ASP A 80 -35.24 -22.05 25.15
C ASP A 80 -35.74 -22.84 26.38
N PRO A 81 -35.08 -22.78 27.56
CA PRO A 81 -34.18 -21.74 28.09
C PRO A 81 -32.66 -21.97 27.88
N PRO A 82 -31.79 -21.00 28.26
CA PRO A 82 -30.33 -21.15 28.17
C PRO A 82 -29.81 -22.47 28.76
N ARG A 83 -28.93 -23.15 28.03
CA ARG A 83 -28.35 -24.44 28.43
C ARG A 83 -27.00 -24.23 29.11
N GLU A 84 -26.82 -24.83 30.27
CA GLU A 84 -25.52 -24.88 30.94
C GLU A 84 -24.55 -25.76 30.15
N LEU A 85 -23.38 -25.21 29.79
CA LEU A 85 -22.30 -25.92 29.12
C LEU A 85 -21.48 -26.70 30.14
N ARG A 86 -21.06 -27.91 29.78
CA ARG A 86 -20.18 -28.78 30.57
C ARG A 86 -18.94 -29.14 29.78
N ASP A 87 -17.84 -29.42 30.49
CA ASP A 87 -16.61 -29.90 29.88
C ASP A 87 -16.86 -31.04 28.88
N GLY A 88 -16.36 -30.87 27.66
CA GLY A 88 -16.53 -31.80 26.56
C GLY A 88 -17.79 -31.61 25.70
N ASP A 89 -18.67 -30.65 26.03
CA ASP A 89 -19.86 -30.36 25.21
C ASP A 89 -19.45 -29.92 23.79
N ILE A 90 -20.11 -30.51 22.79
CA ILE A 90 -19.93 -30.21 21.37
C ILE A 90 -21.08 -29.32 20.90
N ILE A 91 -20.76 -28.10 20.52
CA ILE A 91 -21.69 -27.11 19.95
C ILE A 91 -21.56 -27.16 18.43
N ALA A 92 -22.57 -27.69 17.74
CA ALA A 92 -22.62 -27.73 16.29
C ALA A 92 -23.44 -26.54 15.74
N ILE A 93 -22.86 -25.77 14.81
CA ILE A 93 -23.47 -24.58 14.21
C ILE A 93 -23.11 -24.52 12.73
N ASP A 94 -24.10 -24.63 11.84
CA ASP A 94 -23.92 -24.43 10.38
C ASP A 94 -22.71 -25.16 9.76
N GLY A 95 -22.50 -26.42 10.16
CA GLY A 95 -21.38 -27.26 9.68
C GLY A 95 -20.05 -27.02 10.41
N TYR A 96 -20.02 -26.16 11.42
CA TYR A 96 -18.91 -25.97 12.36
C TYR A 96 -19.14 -26.77 13.63
N CYS A 97 -18.06 -27.28 14.23
CA CYS A 97 -18.08 -27.93 15.53
C CYS A 97 -17.17 -27.17 16.48
N LEU A 98 -17.73 -26.76 17.61
CA LEU A 98 -17.00 -26.16 18.72
C LEU A 98 -17.04 -27.11 19.90
N GLN A 99 -15.92 -27.27 20.60
CA GLN A 99 -15.85 -28.04 21.83
C GLN A 99 -15.61 -27.09 22.99
N PHE A 100 -16.44 -27.19 24.02
CA PHE A 100 -16.27 -26.44 25.25
C PHE A 100 -15.40 -27.22 26.24
N HIS A 101 -14.46 -26.54 26.88
CA HIS A 101 -13.55 -27.11 27.86
C HIS A 101 -13.60 -26.31 29.16
N GLU A 102 -13.78 -26.99 30.29
CA GLU A 102 -13.58 -26.38 31.61
C GLU A 102 -12.12 -26.52 32.03
N GLY A 103 -11.54 -25.43 32.51
CA GLY A 103 -10.16 -25.38 33.00
C GLY A 103 -9.25 -24.48 32.17
N GLU A 104 -7.98 -24.47 32.56
CA GLU A 104 -6.92 -23.74 31.87
C GLU A 104 -6.54 -24.43 30.55
N LEU A 105 -6.02 -23.63 29.60
CA LEU A 105 -5.42 -24.13 28.37
C LEU A 105 -4.28 -25.13 28.71
N PRO A 106 -4.16 -26.28 28.03
CA PRO A 106 -3.11 -27.25 28.28
C PRO A 106 -1.71 -26.62 28.18
N GLU A 107 -0.89 -26.75 29.22
CA GLU A 107 0.50 -26.28 29.21
C GLU A 107 1.33 -27.04 28.17
N GLY A 108 2.05 -26.32 27.30
CA GLY A 108 3.00 -26.88 26.32
C GLY A 108 2.59 -26.82 24.85
N GLU A 109 1.39 -26.36 24.53
CA GLU A 109 0.94 -26.16 23.14
C GLU A 109 1.23 -24.76 22.62
N MET A 110 1.72 -24.66 21.38
CA MET A 110 1.98 -23.36 20.74
C MET A 110 0.68 -22.77 20.21
N HIS A 111 0.33 -21.63 20.78
CA HIS A 111 -0.82 -20.84 20.43
C HIS A 111 -0.34 -19.52 19.81
N PHE A 112 -0.79 -19.21 18.60
CA PHE A 112 -0.53 -17.90 17.98
C PHE A 112 -1.71 -16.99 18.20
N ASP A 113 -1.50 -15.83 18.81
CA ASP A 113 -2.56 -14.85 18.96
C ASP A 113 -3.01 -14.37 17.56
N THR A 114 -4.31 -14.45 17.32
CA THR A 114 -4.94 -13.97 16.09
C THR A 114 -5.62 -12.63 16.36
N PRO A 115 -5.89 -11.84 15.30
CA PRO A 115 -6.62 -10.58 15.41
C PRO A 115 -8.03 -10.66 16.02
N LEU A 116 -8.57 -11.85 16.29
CA LEU A 116 -9.98 -12.05 16.64
C LEU A 116 -10.18 -12.64 18.05
N ARG A 117 -9.23 -12.45 18.97
CA ARG A 117 -9.17 -13.10 20.31
C ARG A 117 -9.00 -14.62 20.28
N TRP A 118 -8.75 -15.20 19.10
CA TRP A 118 -8.43 -16.62 18.99
C TRP A 118 -6.94 -16.84 19.09
N ARG A 119 -6.57 -17.98 19.64
CA ARG A 119 -5.26 -18.57 19.56
C ARG A 119 -5.29 -19.68 18.51
N LEU A 120 -4.57 -19.52 17.42
CA LEU A 120 -4.40 -20.60 16.43
C LEU A 120 -3.52 -21.69 17.06
N ARG A 121 -4.09 -22.90 17.23
CA ARG A 121 -3.34 -24.07 17.64
C ARG A 121 -2.77 -24.76 16.40
N ILE A 122 -1.45 -24.95 16.36
CA ILE A 122 -0.77 -25.77 15.34
C ILE A 122 -0.34 -27.10 15.98
N PRO A 123 -1.03 -28.22 15.68
CA PRO A 123 -0.66 -29.51 16.26
C PRO A 123 0.79 -29.89 15.93
N GLY A 124 1.56 -30.27 16.96
CA GLY A 124 2.90 -30.87 16.80
C GLY A 124 4.11 -29.91 16.81
N VAL A 125 3.92 -28.62 17.09
CA VAL A 125 5.04 -27.67 17.28
C VAL A 125 5.29 -27.45 18.77
N VAL A 126 6.37 -28.04 19.30
CA VAL A 126 6.80 -27.87 20.71
C VAL A 126 7.64 -26.61 20.86
N GLN A 127 7.39 -25.81 21.89
CA GLN A 127 8.11 -24.59 22.20
C GLN A 127 9.63 -24.88 22.35
N HIS A 128 10.47 -24.29 21.49
CA HIS A 128 11.91 -24.19 21.74
C HIS A 128 12.17 -22.82 22.37
N GLY A 129 12.73 -22.84 23.59
CA GLY A 129 12.75 -21.75 24.57
C GLY A 129 13.61 -20.53 24.24
N GLU A 130 13.54 -19.99 23.03
CA GLU A 130 13.98 -18.62 22.77
C GLU A 130 12.75 -17.72 22.85
N SER A 131 12.63 -17.01 23.98
CA SER A 131 11.62 -15.99 24.19
C SER A 131 11.81 -14.87 23.16
N ILE A 132 11.00 -14.90 22.10
CA ILE A 132 10.81 -13.75 21.23
C ILE A 132 10.18 -12.67 22.10
N GLU A 133 10.86 -11.53 22.23
CA GLU A 133 10.39 -10.39 23.01
C GLU A 133 8.97 -10.00 22.58
N ILE A 134 8.07 -10.15 23.55
CA ILE A 134 6.67 -9.76 23.66
C ILE A 134 6.15 -8.96 22.46
N GLU A 135 5.41 -9.67 21.61
CA GLU A 135 4.48 -9.12 20.63
C GLU A 135 3.58 -8.09 21.32
N ASP A 136 3.51 -6.87 20.78
CA ASP A 136 2.70 -5.78 21.31
C ASP A 136 1.26 -6.25 21.52
N ALA A 137 0.80 -6.31 22.78
CA ALA A 137 -0.56 -6.75 23.15
C ALA A 137 -1.66 -5.95 22.43
N SER A 138 -1.32 -4.78 21.86
CA SER A 138 -2.20 -3.93 21.07
C SER A 138 -2.40 -4.39 19.61
N SER A 139 -1.51 -5.24 19.08
CA SER A 139 -1.49 -5.63 17.65
C SER A 139 -2.78 -6.35 17.20
N PRO A 140 -3.30 -7.34 17.95
CA PRO A 140 -4.56 -7.99 17.59
C PRO A 140 -5.73 -7.02 17.52
N TYR A 141 -5.87 -6.16 18.53
CA TYR A 141 -6.94 -5.15 18.61
C TYR A 141 -6.85 -4.11 17.50
N THR A 142 -5.64 -3.67 17.16
CA THR A 142 -5.40 -2.75 16.04
C THR A 142 -5.88 -3.36 14.73
N THR A 143 -5.54 -4.62 14.48
CA THR A 143 -5.93 -5.35 13.26
C THR A 143 -7.45 -5.59 13.21
N GLU A 144 -8.08 -5.93 14.33
CA GLU A 144 -9.53 -6.09 14.45
C GLU A 144 -10.26 -4.79 14.10
N PHE A 145 -9.86 -3.68 14.73
CA PHE A 145 -10.43 -2.36 14.49
C PHE A 145 -10.28 -1.94 13.03
N GLN A 146 -9.09 -2.12 12.43
CA GLN A 146 -8.88 -1.80 11.02
C GLN A 146 -9.82 -2.59 10.11
N THR A 147 -9.97 -3.89 10.37
CA THR A 147 -10.86 -4.76 9.60
C THR A 147 -12.32 -4.30 9.71
N LEU A 148 -12.75 -3.93 10.91
CA LEU A 148 -14.10 -3.42 11.19
C LEU A 148 -14.37 -2.04 10.55
N ALA A 149 -13.39 -1.14 10.63
CA ALA A 149 -13.51 0.23 10.13
C ALA A 149 -13.30 0.34 8.61
N GLN A 150 -12.69 -0.66 7.96
CA GLN A 150 -12.35 -0.63 6.54
C GLN A 150 -13.53 -0.27 5.60
N PRO A 151 -14.74 -0.83 5.77
CA PRO A 151 -15.87 -0.46 4.92
C PRO A 151 -16.27 1.01 5.08
N ALA A 152 -16.22 1.53 6.32
CA ALA A 152 -16.51 2.94 6.59
C ALA A 152 -15.45 3.87 5.99
N TRP A 153 -14.17 3.49 6.04
CA TRP A 153 -13.09 4.22 5.34
C TRP A 153 -13.32 4.28 3.84
N GLN A 154 -13.69 3.16 3.22
CA GLN A 154 -13.96 3.09 1.78
C GLN A 154 -15.20 3.89 1.39
N ALA A 155 -16.24 3.88 2.23
CA ALA A 155 -17.45 4.67 2.05
C ALA A 155 -17.27 6.15 2.40
N LYS A 156 -16.10 6.55 2.94
CA LYS A 156 -15.84 7.88 3.51
C LYS A 156 -16.85 8.27 4.61
N ASP A 157 -17.39 7.29 5.33
CA ASP A 157 -18.25 7.51 6.50
C ASP A 157 -17.38 7.74 7.74
N PHE A 158 -16.78 8.93 7.80
CA PHE A 158 -15.87 9.33 8.87
C PHE A 158 -16.55 9.41 10.24
N ASP A 159 -17.87 9.65 10.27
CA ASP A 159 -18.62 9.68 11.51
C ASP A 159 -18.82 8.28 12.10
N ALA A 160 -18.99 7.24 11.25
CA ALA A 160 -18.98 5.87 11.72
C ALA A 160 -17.64 5.47 12.35
N ILE A 161 -16.52 5.88 11.74
CA ILE A 161 -15.18 5.62 12.27
C ILE A 161 -14.96 6.32 13.61
N GLU A 162 -15.38 7.59 13.72
CA GLU A 162 -15.29 8.35 14.97
C GLU A 162 -16.10 7.67 16.08
N ARG A 163 -17.36 7.31 15.81
CA ARG A 163 -18.23 6.65 16.78
C ARG A 163 -17.66 5.32 17.25
N GLU A 164 -17.11 4.55 16.32
CA GLU A 164 -16.50 3.25 16.59
C GLU A 164 -15.25 3.39 17.48
N ALA A 165 -14.32 4.27 17.11
CA ALA A 165 -13.11 4.50 17.90
C ALA A 165 -13.43 5.07 19.28
N ALA A 166 -14.38 6.00 19.38
CA ALA A 166 -14.82 6.55 20.65
C ALA A 166 -15.51 5.49 21.53
N ARG A 167 -16.25 4.55 20.94
CA ARG A 167 -16.85 3.42 21.66
C ARG A 167 -15.77 2.51 22.23
N GLU A 168 -14.75 2.17 21.44
CA GLU A 168 -13.64 1.32 21.90
C GLU A 168 -12.80 2.00 22.99
N LEU A 169 -12.50 3.30 22.87
CA LEU A 169 -11.82 4.04 23.94
C LEU A 169 -12.61 4.00 25.26
N ARG A 170 -13.94 4.25 25.21
CA ARG A 170 -14.81 4.13 26.38
C ARG A 170 -14.85 2.71 26.95
N ARG A 171 -14.71 1.68 26.10
CA ARG A 171 -14.65 0.29 26.56
C ARG A 171 -13.36 0.05 27.33
N ILE A 172 -12.21 0.42 26.77
CA ILE A 172 -10.89 0.21 27.40
C ILE A 172 -10.81 0.95 28.74
N ASP A 173 -11.33 2.18 28.80
CA ASP A 173 -11.40 2.97 30.04
C ASP A 173 -12.23 2.27 31.13
N ARG A 174 -13.39 1.71 30.78
CA ARG A 174 -14.24 0.94 31.73
C ARG A 174 -13.57 -0.33 32.25
N LEU A 175 -12.65 -0.92 31.49
CA LEU A 175 -11.95 -2.15 31.86
C LEU A 175 -10.66 -1.87 32.65
N ASP A 176 -10.27 -0.60 32.82
CA ASP A 176 -8.99 -0.19 33.43
C ASP A 176 -7.76 -0.81 32.71
N GLU A 177 -7.91 -1.07 31.41
CA GLU A 177 -6.86 -1.67 30.56
C GLU A 177 -6.01 -0.60 29.86
N VAL A 178 -6.21 0.69 30.17
CA VAL A 178 -5.60 1.82 29.45
C VAL A 178 -4.07 1.74 29.41
N ASN A 179 -3.45 1.28 30.50
CA ASN A 179 -1.99 1.14 30.57
C ASN A 179 -1.49 -0.06 29.75
N GLN A 180 -2.23 -1.17 29.75
CA GLN A 180 -1.87 -2.40 29.02
C GLN A 180 -2.06 -2.21 27.51
N LEU A 181 -3.07 -1.44 27.11
CA LEU A 181 -3.44 -1.18 25.72
C LEU A 181 -3.09 0.25 25.26
N SER A 182 -2.08 0.87 25.87
CA SER A 182 -1.69 2.27 25.58
C SER A 182 -1.46 2.52 24.09
N ARG A 183 -0.78 1.61 23.37
CA ARG A 183 -0.56 1.75 21.92
C ARG A 183 -1.84 1.61 21.11
N TYR A 184 -2.74 0.70 21.50
CA TYR A 184 -4.06 0.59 20.88
C TYR A 184 -4.90 1.86 21.12
N CYS A 185 -4.88 2.42 22.33
CA CYS A 185 -5.54 3.69 22.62
C CYS A 185 -4.98 4.83 21.76
N GLN A 186 -3.67 4.96 21.64
CA GLN A 186 -3.02 5.94 20.76
C GLN A 186 -3.44 5.75 19.29
N PHE A 187 -3.56 4.49 18.84
CA PHE A 187 -4.07 4.16 17.52
C PHE A 187 -5.54 4.60 17.33
N LEU A 188 -6.42 4.36 18.31
CA LEU A 188 -7.82 4.80 18.27
C LEU A 188 -7.94 6.33 18.26
N TRP A 189 -7.13 7.04 19.04
CA TRP A 189 -7.05 8.50 18.99
C TRP A 189 -6.63 9.00 17.61
N ARG A 190 -5.60 8.39 17.02
CA ARG A 190 -5.18 8.68 15.64
C ARG A 190 -6.32 8.43 14.64
N ALA A 191 -7.10 7.37 14.78
CA ALA A 191 -8.23 7.09 13.91
C ALA A 191 -9.29 8.19 13.99
N ARG A 192 -9.65 8.66 15.20
CA ARG A 192 -10.58 9.78 15.41
C ARG A 192 -10.07 11.07 14.78
N ILE A 193 -8.81 11.42 15.02
CA ILE A 193 -8.16 12.62 14.45
C ILE A 193 -8.17 12.57 12.92
N THR A 194 -7.85 11.42 12.34
CA THR A 194 -7.82 11.21 10.89
C THR A 194 -9.22 11.36 10.30
N ALA A 195 -10.23 10.76 10.94
CA ALA A 195 -11.62 10.87 10.52
C ALA A 195 -12.12 12.33 10.54
N ALA A 196 -11.87 13.07 11.62
CA ALA A 196 -12.21 14.49 11.72
C ALA A 196 -11.48 15.32 10.65
N SER A 197 -10.19 15.07 10.44
CA SER A 197 -9.36 15.78 9.44
C SER A 197 -9.82 15.54 8.00
N ARG A 198 -10.23 14.32 7.68
CA ARG A 198 -10.74 13.92 6.36
C ARG A 198 -12.19 14.37 6.12
N ALA A 199 -12.95 14.58 7.18
CA ALA A 199 -14.27 15.20 7.14
C ALA A 199 -14.23 16.75 7.09
N GLU A 200 -13.05 17.35 6.88
CA GLU A 200 -12.84 18.82 6.87
C GLU A 200 -13.22 19.55 8.18
N ARG A 201 -13.36 18.81 9.29
CA ARG A 201 -13.65 19.36 10.62
C ARG A 201 -12.35 19.73 11.34
N ALA A 202 -11.67 20.77 10.83
CA ALA A 202 -10.34 21.15 11.29
C ALA A 202 -10.28 21.51 12.79
N ASP A 203 -11.29 22.23 13.31
CA ASP A 203 -11.33 22.63 14.72
C ASP A 203 -11.49 21.41 15.65
N GLU A 204 -12.33 20.44 15.25
CA GLU A 204 -12.51 19.18 15.98
C GLU A 204 -11.23 18.33 15.96
N ALA A 205 -10.56 18.23 14.80
CA ALA A 205 -9.32 17.49 14.68
C ALA A 205 -8.21 18.06 15.58
N GLU A 206 -8.06 19.40 15.64
CA GLU A 206 -7.13 20.05 16.56
C GLU A 206 -7.47 19.76 18.03
N GLN A 207 -8.75 19.87 18.41
CA GLN A 207 -9.20 19.59 19.76
C GLN A 207 -8.90 18.14 20.16
N LEU A 208 -9.21 17.17 19.28
CA LEU A 208 -8.88 15.76 19.49
C LEU A 208 -7.37 15.53 19.63
N CYS A 209 -6.53 16.21 18.84
CA CYS A 209 -5.08 16.16 19.01
C CYS A 209 -4.63 16.66 20.39
N ARG A 210 -5.19 17.79 20.85
CA ARG A 210 -4.86 18.37 22.17
C ARG A 210 -5.28 17.44 23.31
N GLU A 211 -6.47 16.84 23.22
CA GLU A 211 -6.95 15.85 24.19
C GLU A 211 -6.06 14.59 24.21
N ALA A 212 -5.74 14.05 23.04
CA ALA A 212 -4.90 12.86 22.92
C ALA A 212 -3.49 13.11 23.48
N VAL A 213 -2.87 14.26 23.19
CA VAL A 213 -1.54 14.64 23.71
C VAL A 213 -1.59 14.95 25.22
N ALA A 214 -2.72 15.41 25.76
CA ALA A 214 -2.86 15.58 27.21
C ALA A 214 -2.84 14.23 27.95
N LEU A 215 -3.41 13.18 27.33
CA LEU A 215 -3.40 11.81 27.87
C LEU A 215 -2.06 11.08 27.61
N TYR A 216 -1.44 11.34 26.44
CA TYR A 216 -0.22 10.69 26.00
C TYR A 216 0.84 11.74 25.59
N PRO A 217 1.43 12.46 26.56
CA PRO A 217 2.27 13.64 26.30
C PRO A 217 3.56 13.35 25.53
N ASP A 218 4.02 12.10 25.56
CA ASP A 218 5.26 11.63 24.92
C ASP A 218 5.02 10.76 23.68
N SER A 219 3.75 10.59 23.25
CA SER A 219 3.44 9.85 22.03
C SER A 219 3.88 10.65 20.79
N ALA A 220 5.00 10.25 20.19
CA ALA A 220 5.49 10.86 18.95
C ALA A 220 4.44 10.84 17.82
N PRO A 221 3.67 9.75 17.59
CA PRO A 221 2.57 9.77 16.63
C PRO A 221 1.55 10.87 16.89
N LEU A 222 1.07 11.02 18.13
CA LEU A 222 0.04 12.01 18.46
C LEU A 222 0.58 13.45 18.39
N LEU A 223 1.85 13.66 18.74
CA LEU A 223 2.53 14.95 18.58
C LEU A 223 2.70 15.33 17.09
N VAL A 224 2.97 14.37 16.21
CA VAL A 224 2.99 14.59 14.76
C VAL A 224 1.62 15.02 14.25
N TRP A 225 0.55 14.35 14.66
CA TRP A 225 -0.82 14.71 14.28
C TRP A 225 -1.22 16.10 14.80
N LEU A 226 -0.81 16.47 16.02
CA LEU A 226 -0.97 17.83 16.53
C LEU A 226 -0.22 18.83 15.65
N GLY A 227 1.04 18.57 15.31
CA GLY A 227 1.83 19.42 14.41
C GLY A 227 1.19 19.61 13.04
N MET A 228 0.65 18.54 12.44
CA MET A 228 -0.07 18.60 11.15
C MET A 228 -1.35 19.43 11.25
N SER A 229 -2.14 19.26 12.30
CA SER A 229 -3.36 20.06 12.51
C SER A 229 -3.04 21.55 12.67
N LEU A 230 -2.00 21.88 13.45
CA LEU A 230 -1.52 23.25 13.63
C LEU A 230 -0.93 23.86 12.34
N LEU A 231 -0.25 23.06 11.51
CA LEU A 231 0.19 23.47 10.16
C LEU A 231 -1.01 23.88 9.30
N ARG A 232 -2.07 23.06 9.29
CA ARG A 232 -3.30 23.34 8.54
C ARG A 232 -3.97 24.63 9.01
N ARG A 233 -3.87 24.93 10.30
CA ARG A 233 -4.34 26.18 10.93
C ARG A 233 -3.39 27.36 10.76
N LYS A 234 -2.24 27.17 10.11
CA LYS A 234 -1.20 28.18 9.93
C LYS A 234 -0.63 28.72 11.25
N GLN A 235 -0.71 27.92 12.32
CA GLN A 235 -0.13 28.21 13.63
C GLN A 235 1.33 27.72 13.65
N TRP A 236 2.16 28.38 12.85
CA TRP A 236 3.49 27.88 12.47
C TRP A 236 4.43 27.60 13.64
N GLN A 237 4.47 28.49 14.64
CA GLN A 237 5.37 28.33 15.79
C GLN A 237 4.95 27.16 16.69
N GLU A 238 3.64 27.03 16.95
CA GLU A 238 3.11 25.91 17.74
C GLU A 238 3.28 24.58 17.01
N ALA A 239 3.07 24.56 15.69
CA ALA A 239 3.31 23.39 14.86
C ALA A 239 4.78 22.94 14.93
N ALA A 240 5.72 23.88 14.77
CA ALA A 240 7.15 23.60 14.87
C ALA A 240 7.52 23.02 16.24
N GLU A 241 6.93 23.53 17.33
CA GLU A 241 7.19 23.00 18.67
C GLU A 241 6.60 21.60 18.87
N ALA A 242 5.39 21.34 18.39
CA ALA A 242 4.78 20.00 18.44
C ALA A 242 5.66 18.97 17.71
N PHE A 243 6.15 19.30 16.52
CA PHE A 243 7.06 18.42 15.78
C PHE A 243 8.41 18.23 16.47
N ARG A 244 9.01 19.29 17.03
CA ARG A 244 10.27 19.14 17.80
C ARG A 244 10.07 18.27 19.04
N ARG A 245 8.92 18.36 19.71
CA ARG A 245 8.58 17.44 20.79
C ARG A 245 8.51 16.00 20.28
N ALA A 246 7.83 15.75 19.16
CA ALA A 246 7.77 14.43 18.56
C ALA A 246 9.18 13.87 18.24
N GLN A 247 10.08 14.70 17.71
CA GLN A 247 11.47 14.30 17.45
C GLN A 247 12.23 13.90 18.71
N ARG A 248 11.95 14.54 19.85
CA ARG A 248 12.61 14.25 21.13
C ARG A 248 12.08 12.98 21.79
N THR A 249 10.83 12.62 21.54
CA THR A 249 10.18 11.47 22.18
C THR A 249 10.11 10.22 21.30
N ALA A 250 10.31 10.36 19.98
CA ALA A 250 10.30 9.24 19.04
C ALA A 250 11.37 8.19 19.38
N GLY A 251 10.93 6.93 19.49
CA GLY A 251 11.80 5.78 19.65
C GLY A 251 12.20 5.14 18.31
N VAL A 252 12.95 4.04 18.39
CA VAL A 252 13.37 3.26 17.19
C VAL A 252 12.16 2.70 16.42
N VAL A 253 11.01 2.51 17.07
CA VAL A 253 9.78 2.04 16.42
C VAL A 253 9.00 3.14 15.70
N ASP A 254 9.36 4.42 15.90
CA ASP A 254 8.65 5.60 15.39
C ASP A 254 9.43 6.31 14.27
N LEU A 255 10.23 5.57 13.49
CA LEU A 255 11.10 6.16 12.44
C LEU A 255 10.31 7.00 11.42
N PHE A 256 9.12 6.53 11.05
CA PHE A 256 8.25 7.26 10.13
C PHE A 256 7.78 8.59 10.73
N GLU A 257 7.29 8.58 11.96
CA GLU A 257 6.84 9.76 12.69
C GLU A 257 7.98 10.74 12.94
N LEU A 258 9.18 10.26 13.28
CA LEU A 258 10.38 11.08 13.42
C LEU A 258 10.69 11.82 12.11
N HIS A 259 10.62 11.11 11.00
CA HIS A 259 10.88 11.66 9.68
C HIS A 259 9.84 12.72 9.27
N VAL A 260 8.55 12.43 9.48
CA VAL A 260 7.46 13.40 9.28
C VAL A 260 7.63 14.62 10.18
N ALA A 261 7.99 14.41 11.45
CA ALA A 261 8.23 15.49 12.40
C ALA A 261 9.39 16.39 11.97
N ARG A 262 10.47 15.82 11.44
CA ARG A 262 11.58 16.61 10.89
C ARG A 262 11.13 17.56 9.80
N LEU A 263 10.47 17.02 8.78
CA LEU A 263 10.03 17.80 7.62
C LEU A 263 8.91 18.78 7.98
N GLY A 264 8.00 18.38 8.85
CA GLY A 264 6.95 19.24 9.39
C GLY A 264 7.52 20.44 10.14
N ALA A 265 8.54 20.23 11.00
CA ALA A 265 9.21 21.32 11.71
C ALA A 265 9.93 22.27 10.74
N LEU A 266 10.64 21.72 9.74
CA LEU A 266 11.32 22.51 8.71
C LEU A 266 10.32 23.40 7.95
N LEU A 267 9.21 22.82 7.49
CA LEU A 267 8.15 23.54 6.77
C LEU A 267 7.50 24.62 7.64
N ALA A 268 7.18 24.29 8.90
CA ALA A 268 6.56 25.22 9.83
C ALA A 268 7.45 26.44 10.10
N LEU A 269 8.77 26.24 10.28
CA LEU A 269 9.71 27.33 10.53
C LEU A 269 9.94 28.21 9.30
N ASP A 270 9.96 27.63 8.10
CA ASP A 270 10.05 28.38 6.85
C ASP A 270 8.84 29.30 6.67
N GLU A 271 7.63 28.77 6.85
CA GLU A 271 6.41 29.56 6.71
C GLU A 271 6.24 30.57 7.86
N ALA A 272 6.72 30.25 9.07
CA ALA A 272 6.80 31.22 10.15
C ALA A 272 7.71 32.41 9.80
N ALA A 273 8.88 32.14 9.22
CA ALA A 273 9.82 33.17 8.78
C ALA A 273 9.24 34.01 7.63
N ALA A 274 8.54 33.36 6.69
CA ALA A 274 7.86 34.05 5.60
C ALA A 274 6.67 34.91 6.05
N ALA A 275 5.98 34.50 7.13
CA ALA A 275 4.84 35.22 7.69
C ALA A 275 5.23 36.35 8.66
N ALA A 276 6.47 36.36 9.18
CA ALA A 276 6.93 37.37 10.10
C ALA A 276 6.85 38.77 9.47
N PRO A 277 6.36 39.80 10.21
CA PRO A 277 6.33 41.16 9.70
C PRO A 277 7.75 41.60 9.35
N ILE A 278 7.95 42.09 8.12
CA ILE A 278 9.24 42.59 7.65
C ILE A 278 9.62 43.76 8.56
N ALA A 279 10.59 43.54 9.46
CA ALA A 279 11.08 44.59 10.35
C ALA A 279 11.54 45.80 9.51
N SER A 280 11.14 46.98 9.95
CA SER A 280 10.95 48.24 9.21
C SER A 280 12.19 48.92 8.61
N SER A 281 13.20 48.19 8.15
CA SER A 281 14.42 48.74 7.52
C SER A 281 14.68 48.30 6.08
N ARG A 282 13.99 47.26 5.57
CA ARG A 282 13.98 46.91 4.14
C ARG A 282 12.67 47.33 3.52
N SER A 283 12.71 47.99 2.36
CA SER A 283 11.48 48.26 1.63
C SER A 283 10.80 46.94 1.29
N ARG A 284 9.47 46.92 1.25
CA ARG A 284 8.69 45.73 0.87
C ARG A 284 9.10 45.20 -0.52
N ALA A 285 9.63 46.08 -1.38
CA ALA A 285 10.20 45.73 -2.69
C ALA A 285 11.54 44.98 -2.56
N ASP A 286 12.43 45.42 -1.68
CA ASP A 286 13.73 44.74 -1.45
C ASP A 286 13.53 43.37 -0.78
N ALA A 287 12.53 43.24 0.09
CA ALA A 287 12.16 41.97 0.70
C ALA A 287 11.48 41.02 -0.30
N ALA A 288 10.70 41.54 -1.26
CA ALA A 288 10.13 40.74 -2.34
C ALA A 288 11.17 40.30 -3.39
N ALA A 289 12.26 41.07 -3.53
CA ALA A 289 13.38 40.75 -4.41
C ALA A 289 14.42 39.79 -3.78
N ALA A 290 14.43 39.64 -2.45
CA ALA A 290 15.34 38.72 -1.78
C ALA A 290 14.90 37.27 -2.02
N GLU A 291 15.79 36.46 -2.61
CA GLU A 291 15.54 35.02 -2.74
C GLU A 291 15.32 34.39 -1.35
N PRO A 292 14.27 33.57 -1.16
CA PRO A 292 14.06 32.86 0.10
C PRO A 292 15.25 31.95 0.40
N ALA A 293 15.58 31.81 1.69
CA ALA A 293 16.60 30.88 2.13
C ALA A 293 16.26 29.47 1.63
N PRO A 294 17.24 28.69 1.17
CA PRO A 294 16.96 27.34 0.71
C PRO A 294 16.55 26.44 1.88
N LEU A 295 15.52 25.63 1.67
CA LEU A 295 15.12 24.55 2.57
C LEU A 295 16.16 23.45 2.49
N ARG A 296 16.87 23.19 3.59
CA ARG A 296 17.87 22.12 3.67
C ARG A 296 17.21 20.85 4.20
N THR A 297 17.24 19.79 3.40
CA THR A 297 16.80 18.46 3.81
C THR A 297 18.00 17.58 4.15
N ASP A 298 17.78 16.53 4.94
CA ASP A 298 18.88 15.67 5.40
C ASP A 298 19.04 14.42 4.55
N ALA A 299 18.03 14.07 3.76
CA ALA A 299 18.08 12.91 2.88
C ALA A 299 17.53 13.22 1.48
N PRO A 300 18.01 12.51 0.44
CA PRO A 300 17.41 12.58 -0.89
C PRO A 300 15.97 12.04 -0.85
N GLY A 301 15.02 12.76 -1.45
CA GLY A 301 13.60 12.38 -1.46
C GLY A 301 12.76 13.08 -0.39
N ASP A 302 13.40 13.66 0.64
CA ASP A 302 12.75 14.50 1.66
C ASP A 302 11.94 15.63 1.03
N GLU A 303 12.38 16.18 -0.11
CA GLU A 303 11.66 17.23 -0.82
C GLU A 303 10.23 16.81 -1.20
N ALA A 304 10.05 15.54 -1.56
CA ALA A 304 8.80 15.03 -2.07
C ALA A 304 7.81 14.86 -0.91
N LEU A 305 8.29 14.36 0.22
CA LEU A 305 7.50 14.26 1.44
C LEU A 305 7.25 15.64 2.07
N LEU A 306 8.19 16.57 2.00
CA LEU A 306 8.02 17.96 2.44
C LEU A 306 6.86 18.63 1.69
N PHE A 307 6.82 18.50 0.36
CA PHE A 307 5.74 19.06 -0.45
C PHE A 307 4.42 18.30 -0.30
N PHE A 308 4.46 16.99 -0.04
CA PHE A 308 3.28 16.24 0.38
C PHE A 308 2.68 16.80 1.66
N LEU A 309 3.49 16.97 2.70
CA LEU A 309 3.04 17.53 3.97
C LEU A 309 2.45 18.94 3.78
N ALA A 310 3.08 19.76 2.95
CA ALA A 310 2.57 21.09 2.65
C ALA A 310 1.21 21.06 1.94
N ARG A 311 1.03 20.14 0.99
CA ARG A 311 -0.22 19.95 0.24
C ARG A 311 -1.33 19.37 1.12
N ALA A 312 -1.08 18.25 1.80
CA ALA A 312 -2.04 17.56 2.67
C ALA A 312 -2.54 18.43 3.84
N ASN A 313 -1.76 19.46 4.22
CA ASN A 313 -2.12 20.42 5.25
C ASN A 313 -2.51 21.79 4.68
N ASN A 314 -2.79 21.92 3.39
CA ASN A 314 -3.24 23.17 2.75
C ASN A 314 -2.36 24.40 3.08
N VAL A 315 -1.05 24.20 3.22
CA VAL A 315 -0.11 25.25 3.63
C VAL A 315 -0.11 26.39 2.61
N TYR A 316 -0.08 26.04 1.32
CA TYR A 316 -0.04 27.00 0.21
C TYR A 316 -1.40 27.34 -0.39
N GLY A 317 -2.46 26.62 -0.04
CA GLY A 317 -3.79 26.74 -0.65
C GLY A 317 -4.52 25.39 -0.58
N PRO A 318 -5.80 25.32 -1.02
CA PRO A 318 -6.53 24.06 -1.04
C PRO A 318 -5.86 23.07 -2.00
N GLU A 319 -5.79 21.81 -1.59
CA GLU A 319 -5.08 20.75 -2.29
C GLU A 319 -5.33 20.70 -3.82
N ASP A 320 -6.59 20.83 -4.25
CA ASP A 320 -6.99 20.76 -5.67
C ASP A 320 -6.47 21.92 -6.53
N PHE A 321 -6.03 23.01 -5.89
CA PHE A 321 -5.62 24.25 -6.56
C PHE A 321 -4.11 24.49 -6.50
N VAL A 322 -3.36 23.68 -5.74
CA VAL A 322 -1.91 23.85 -5.59
C VAL A 322 -1.15 22.91 -6.53
N GLN A 323 -0.30 23.48 -7.37
CA GLN A 323 0.61 22.76 -8.26
C GLN A 323 2.07 22.99 -7.87
N PHE A 324 2.84 21.92 -7.75
CA PHE A 324 4.29 21.97 -7.58
C PHE A 324 4.95 21.67 -8.93
N ARG A 325 5.79 22.57 -9.43
CA ARG A 325 6.50 22.46 -10.70
C ARG A 325 8.00 22.46 -10.44
N PHE A 326 8.68 21.42 -10.89
CA PHE A 326 10.13 21.34 -10.84
C PHE A 326 10.73 22.20 -11.96
N LEU A 327 11.62 23.13 -11.61
CA LEU A 327 12.28 24.03 -12.58
C LEU A 327 13.68 23.56 -12.98
N GLY A 328 14.22 22.56 -12.28
CA GLY A 328 15.52 21.99 -12.58
C GLY A 328 16.43 21.83 -11.35
N ARG A 329 17.54 21.16 -11.59
CA ARG A 329 18.59 20.88 -10.61
C ARG A 329 19.87 21.61 -10.99
N ILE A 330 20.47 22.25 -10.01
CA ILE A 330 21.81 22.83 -10.14
C ILE A 330 22.75 21.93 -9.36
N GLU A 331 23.55 21.17 -10.10
CA GLU A 331 24.69 20.44 -9.56
C GLU A 331 25.91 21.35 -9.64
N LYS A 332 26.58 21.56 -8.51
CA LYS A 332 27.90 22.19 -8.52
C LYS A 332 28.95 21.09 -8.55
N PRO A 333 29.85 21.07 -9.54
CA PRO A 333 30.91 20.07 -9.62
C PRO A 333 31.71 20.02 -8.32
N GLY A 334 31.77 18.84 -7.69
CA GLY A 334 32.54 18.61 -6.46
C GLY A 334 31.82 18.93 -5.15
N GLU A 335 30.56 19.42 -5.17
CA GLU A 335 29.77 19.58 -3.95
C GLU A 335 28.94 18.33 -3.65
N ALA A 336 28.90 17.93 -2.37
CA ALA A 336 28.09 16.82 -1.88
C ALA A 336 26.61 17.20 -1.67
N GLU A 337 26.15 18.30 -2.26
CA GLU A 337 24.78 18.80 -2.18
C GLU A 337 24.33 19.23 -3.58
N PHE A 338 23.03 19.12 -3.87
CA PHE A 338 22.44 19.73 -5.06
C PHE A 338 21.29 20.65 -4.69
N VAL A 339 21.10 21.68 -5.49
CA VAL A 339 20.01 22.65 -5.31
C VAL A 339 18.92 22.35 -6.32
N GLN A 340 17.75 21.99 -5.86
CA GLN A 340 16.53 21.91 -6.65
C GLN A 340 15.80 23.24 -6.63
N ARG A 341 15.25 23.65 -7.78
CA ARG A 341 14.36 24.81 -7.90
C ARG A 341 12.94 24.33 -8.15
N TRP A 342 12.01 24.84 -7.35
CA TRP A 342 10.60 24.50 -7.40
C TRP A 342 9.76 25.77 -7.51
N GLU A 343 8.66 25.67 -8.24
CA GLU A 343 7.62 26.69 -8.36
C GLU A 343 6.33 26.11 -7.78
N ILE A 344 5.75 26.81 -6.81
CA ILE A 344 4.51 26.44 -6.12
C ILE A 344 3.45 27.42 -6.58
N ILE A 345 2.45 26.92 -7.30
CA ILE A 345 1.41 27.72 -7.93
C ILE A 345 0.09 27.42 -7.22
N ASP A 346 -0.45 28.40 -6.50
CA ASP A 346 -1.81 28.34 -5.98
C ASP A 346 -2.75 29.00 -6.99
N ARG A 347 -3.49 28.17 -7.74
CA ARG A 347 -4.42 28.61 -8.78
C ARG A 347 -5.65 29.32 -8.22
N SER A 348 -6.00 29.09 -6.95
CA SER A 348 -7.16 29.72 -6.33
C SER A 348 -6.91 31.22 -6.10
N THR A 349 -5.67 31.58 -5.77
CA THR A 349 -5.24 32.96 -5.53
C THR A 349 -4.47 33.57 -6.70
N GLY A 350 -4.05 32.76 -7.67
CA GLY A 350 -3.15 33.16 -8.75
C GLY A 350 -1.73 33.45 -8.27
N THR A 351 -1.35 32.99 -7.06
CA THR A 351 -0.04 33.26 -6.48
C THR A 351 0.97 32.19 -6.89
N THR A 352 2.20 32.64 -7.17
CA THR A 352 3.32 31.77 -7.51
C THR A 352 4.47 32.04 -6.56
N ARG A 353 4.99 31.00 -5.90
CA ARG A 353 6.14 31.07 -5.01
C ARG A 353 7.28 30.22 -5.55
N GLN A 354 8.48 30.77 -5.59
CA GLN A 354 9.67 29.97 -5.88
C GLN A 354 10.30 29.47 -4.57
N ARG A 355 10.72 28.21 -4.57
CA ARG A 355 11.43 27.56 -3.45
C ARG A 355 12.69 26.89 -3.95
N ARG A 356 13.74 26.99 -3.15
CA ARG A 356 14.99 26.28 -3.35
C ARG A 356 15.08 25.20 -2.29
N VAL A 357 15.30 23.96 -2.69
CA VAL A 357 15.53 22.85 -1.77
C VAL A 357 16.97 22.39 -1.97
N VAL A 358 17.75 22.35 -0.91
CA VAL A 358 19.10 21.82 -0.88
C VAL A 358 18.99 20.42 -0.29
N ALA A 359 19.27 19.42 -1.11
CA ALA A 359 19.32 18.03 -0.68
C ALA A 359 20.77 17.53 -0.77
N PRO A 360 21.19 16.61 0.11
CA PRO A 360 22.50 15.99 -0.01
C PRO A 360 22.60 15.22 -1.32
N GLY A 361 23.70 15.41 -2.04
CA GLY A 361 24.09 14.65 -3.21
C GLY A 361 24.27 13.20 -2.84
N LEU A 362 23.59 12.31 -3.55
CA LEU A 362 23.64 10.86 -3.38
C LEU A 362 25.10 10.37 -3.39
N PRO A 363 25.70 9.99 -2.26
CA PRO A 363 26.88 9.16 -2.27
C PRO A 363 26.35 7.73 -2.24
N TRP A 364 25.86 7.23 -3.38
CA TRP A 364 25.52 5.80 -3.57
C TRP A 364 24.56 5.26 -2.50
N ALA A 365 23.28 5.61 -2.67
CA ALA A 365 22.11 5.21 -1.87
C ALA A 365 22.33 4.09 -0.84
N ASP A 366 22.19 4.43 0.44
CA ASP A 366 21.87 3.48 1.49
C ASP A 366 20.56 2.75 1.11
N PRO A 367 20.57 1.43 0.90
CA PRO A 367 19.39 0.66 0.56
C PRO A 367 18.25 0.81 1.58
N ALA A 368 18.55 1.13 2.84
CA ALA A 368 17.54 1.37 3.88
C ALA A 368 16.70 2.62 3.59
N LEU A 369 17.32 3.71 3.12
CA LEU A 369 16.65 4.95 2.73
C LEU A 369 15.78 4.77 1.47
N VAL A 370 16.25 4.00 0.50
CA VAL A 370 15.43 3.62 -0.67
C VAL A 370 14.23 2.78 -0.25
N THR A 371 14.41 1.93 0.76
CA THR A 371 13.35 1.08 1.31
C THR A 371 12.33 1.90 2.10
N GLU A 372 12.76 2.88 2.90
CA GLU A 372 11.88 3.84 3.60
C GLU A 372 11.11 4.72 2.63
N VAL A 373 11.77 5.36 1.64
CA VAL A 373 11.08 6.14 0.60
C VAL A 373 10.13 5.25 -0.20
N SER A 374 10.49 3.99 -0.45
CA SER A 374 9.60 3.01 -1.09
C SER A 374 8.44 2.56 -0.20
N LEU A 375 8.62 2.49 1.12
CA LEU A 375 7.58 2.18 2.11
C LEU A 375 6.61 3.35 2.26
N VAL A 376 7.13 4.56 2.38
CA VAL A 376 6.37 5.82 2.37
C VAL A 376 5.60 5.94 1.05
N ALA A 377 6.25 5.71 -0.09
CA ALA A 377 5.57 5.66 -1.38
C ALA A 377 4.50 4.56 -1.42
N LYS A 378 4.75 3.35 -0.88
CA LYS A 378 3.76 2.26 -0.82
C LYS A 378 2.57 2.60 0.09
N MET A 379 2.81 3.22 1.24
CA MET A 379 1.76 3.68 2.15
C MET A 379 0.91 4.77 1.49
N LEU A 380 1.55 5.73 0.80
CA LEU A 380 0.87 6.77 0.04
C LEU A 380 0.11 6.22 -1.17
N THR A 381 0.60 5.14 -1.82
CA THR A 381 -0.13 4.47 -2.92
C THR A 381 -1.37 3.70 -2.48
N ARG A 382 -1.49 3.36 -1.20
CA ARG A 382 -2.63 2.59 -0.67
C ARG A 382 -3.88 3.46 -0.51
N ASP A 383 -3.70 4.72 -0.13
CA ASP A 383 -4.80 5.64 0.16
C ASP A 383 -5.09 6.62 -1.00
N GLU A 384 -4.09 7.01 -1.82
CA GLU A 384 -4.28 7.90 -2.99
C GLU A 384 -3.42 7.49 -4.20
N PRO A 385 -3.93 6.60 -5.07
CA PRO A 385 -3.20 6.06 -6.23
C PRO A 385 -2.80 7.12 -7.27
N GLU A 386 -3.57 8.20 -7.39
CA GLU A 386 -3.36 9.24 -8.41
C GLU A 386 -2.18 10.17 -8.08
N TRP A 387 -2.03 10.55 -6.82
CA TRP A 387 -0.92 11.40 -6.39
C TRP A 387 0.41 10.64 -6.33
N SER A 388 0.38 9.35 -5.96
CA SER A 388 1.57 8.50 -5.98
C SER A 388 2.14 8.31 -7.39
N ARG A 389 1.27 8.25 -8.41
CA ARG A 389 1.68 8.37 -9.81
C ARG A 389 2.29 9.74 -10.08
N GLY A 390 1.61 10.82 -9.70
CA GLY A 390 2.09 12.20 -9.90
C GLY A 390 3.41 12.55 -9.22
N LEU A 391 3.73 12.02 -8.03
CA LEU A 391 4.97 12.32 -7.31
C LEU A 391 6.16 11.51 -7.82
N ILE A 392 5.94 10.24 -8.19
CA ILE A 392 6.93 9.41 -8.89
C ILE A 392 7.20 10.01 -10.28
N ASP A 393 6.17 10.56 -10.93
CA ASP A 393 6.29 11.21 -12.23
C ASP A 393 6.93 12.62 -12.14
N ALA A 394 6.74 13.37 -11.04
CA ALA A 394 7.28 14.73 -10.85
C ALA A 394 8.67 14.79 -10.19
N SER A 395 9.02 13.86 -9.28
CA SER A 395 10.38 13.77 -8.69
C SER A 395 11.41 13.15 -9.65
N HIS A 396 10.92 12.52 -10.72
CA HIS A 396 11.73 11.95 -11.80
C HIS A 396 11.26 12.42 -13.17
N GLU A 397 11.06 13.73 -13.33
CA GLU A 397 10.95 14.36 -14.65
C GLU A 397 12.30 14.37 -15.42
N THR A 398 13.12 13.33 -15.23
CA THR A 398 13.88 12.72 -16.33
C THR A 398 13.01 11.63 -16.95
N ARG A 399 11.79 11.94 -17.43
CA ARG A 399 10.86 11.05 -18.17
C ARG A 399 11.19 9.55 -18.07
N MET A 400 11.16 8.99 -16.86
CA MET A 400 11.02 7.54 -16.73
C MET A 400 9.53 7.29 -16.76
N LEU A 401 8.93 7.44 -17.95
CA LEU A 401 7.71 6.70 -18.27
C LEU A 401 7.95 5.29 -17.71
N ARG A 402 7.11 4.82 -16.78
CA ARG A 402 7.05 3.39 -16.44
C ARG A 402 6.47 2.64 -17.63
N VAL A 403 7.16 2.73 -18.77
CA VAL A 403 7.14 1.75 -19.83
C VAL A 403 7.62 0.49 -19.13
N GLN A 404 6.74 -0.49 -18.90
CA GLN A 404 7.32 -1.81 -18.66
C GLN A 404 8.19 -2.11 -19.88
N PRO A 405 9.48 -2.41 -19.66
CA PRO A 405 10.43 -2.54 -20.75
C PRO A 405 9.89 -3.57 -21.74
N VAL A 406 10.08 -3.32 -23.03
CA VAL A 406 9.82 -4.35 -24.05
C VAL A 406 10.64 -5.57 -23.65
N GLN A 407 9.96 -6.67 -23.36
CA GLN A 407 10.61 -7.88 -22.87
C GLN A 407 11.08 -8.68 -24.07
N PHE A 408 12.38 -8.82 -24.24
CA PHE A 408 12.96 -9.73 -25.22
C PHE A 408 13.06 -11.12 -24.60
N GLU A 409 12.66 -12.17 -25.32
CA GLU A 409 13.00 -13.53 -24.90
C GLU A 409 14.51 -13.76 -25.03
N ASP A 410 15.08 -14.67 -24.23
CA ASP A 410 16.53 -14.92 -24.22
C ASP A 410 17.07 -15.28 -25.61
N ALA A 411 16.32 -16.09 -26.37
CA ALA A 411 16.65 -16.44 -27.75
C ALA A 411 16.66 -15.21 -28.68
N ALA A 412 15.80 -14.22 -28.42
CA ALA A 412 15.78 -12.95 -29.15
C ALA A 412 16.97 -12.08 -28.78
N VAL A 413 17.31 -11.96 -27.50
CA VAL A 413 18.50 -11.24 -27.04
C VAL A 413 19.76 -11.81 -27.68
N GLU A 414 19.92 -13.13 -27.69
CA GLU A 414 21.07 -13.81 -28.28
C GLU A 414 21.15 -13.60 -29.79
N PHE A 415 20.03 -13.77 -30.50
CA PHE A 415 19.95 -13.57 -31.94
C PHE A 415 20.26 -12.12 -32.35
N ILE A 416 19.70 -11.15 -31.63
CA ILE A 416 19.91 -9.72 -31.88
C ILE A 416 21.37 -9.36 -31.62
N CYS A 417 21.94 -9.76 -30.48
CA CYS A 417 23.32 -9.43 -30.12
C CYS A 417 24.34 -10.01 -31.11
N ARG A 418 24.12 -11.22 -31.67
CA ARG A 418 24.96 -11.80 -32.74
C ARG A 418 24.94 -10.98 -34.02
N SER A 419 23.87 -10.24 -34.25
CA SER A 419 23.66 -9.43 -35.47
C SER A 419 24.05 -7.96 -35.28
N ARG A 420 24.74 -7.61 -34.17
CA ARG A 420 25.14 -6.23 -33.85
C ARG A 420 26.26 -5.75 -34.77
N PRO A 421 26.06 -4.67 -35.56
CA PRO A 421 27.13 -4.07 -36.35
C PRO A 421 28.25 -3.51 -35.46
N ALA A 422 29.47 -3.50 -35.97
CA ALA A 422 30.59 -2.82 -35.31
C ALA A 422 30.27 -1.33 -35.10
N GLY A 423 30.47 -0.83 -33.87
CA GLY A 423 30.22 0.57 -33.51
C GLY A 423 28.79 0.92 -33.10
N ALA A 424 27.81 0.02 -33.22
CA ALA A 424 26.50 0.23 -32.63
C ALA A 424 26.56 0.06 -31.11
N GLU A 425 25.95 0.93 -30.29
CA GLU A 425 25.86 0.79 -28.83
C GLU A 425 24.50 0.30 -28.34
N CYS A 426 23.41 0.60 -29.06
CA CYS A 426 22.06 0.25 -28.64
C CYS A 426 21.14 -0.14 -29.81
N LEU A 427 20.13 -0.95 -29.51
CA LEU A 427 19.03 -1.24 -30.42
C LEU A 427 17.93 -0.20 -30.20
N ARG A 428 17.61 0.60 -31.22
CA ARG A 428 16.58 1.64 -31.16
C ARG A 428 15.25 1.14 -31.72
N LEU A 429 14.18 1.30 -30.96
CA LEU A 429 12.78 1.05 -31.35
C LEU A 429 12.10 2.39 -31.64
N SER A 430 11.59 2.59 -32.86
CA SER A 430 10.89 3.83 -33.23
C SER A 430 9.67 3.53 -34.09
N THR A 431 8.64 4.37 -34.03
CA THR A 431 7.44 4.25 -34.87
C THR A 431 7.48 5.27 -36.00
N THR A 432 6.98 4.90 -37.18
CA THR A 432 6.69 5.84 -38.27
C THR A 432 5.28 5.60 -38.78
N SER A 433 4.58 6.69 -39.14
CA SER A 433 3.26 6.60 -39.75
C SER A 433 3.44 6.53 -41.27
N ALA A 434 3.01 5.42 -41.88
CA ALA A 434 3.01 5.28 -43.33
C ALA A 434 1.72 4.58 -43.78
N SER A 435 1.04 5.17 -44.76
CA SER A 435 -0.06 4.51 -45.51
C SER A 435 -1.21 3.98 -44.64
N GLY A 436 -1.59 4.67 -43.56
CA GLY A 436 -2.73 4.29 -42.71
C GLY A 436 -2.41 3.26 -41.61
N GLY A 437 -1.13 3.08 -41.25
CA GLY A 437 -0.73 2.25 -40.12
C GLY A 437 0.53 2.72 -39.41
N ILE A 438 0.71 2.25 -38.18
CA ILE A 438 1.93 2.45 -37.38
C ILE A 438 2.93 1.36 -37.79
N VAL A 439 4.11 1.79 -38.25
CA VAL A 439 5.21 0.90 -38.59
C VAL A 439 6.26 0.97 -37.48
N LEU A 440 6.54 -0.16 -36.83
CA LEU A 440 7.65 -0.25 -35.90
C LEU A 440 8.96 -0.50 -36.66
N VAL A 441 9.92 0.40 -36.47
CA VAL A 441 11.27 0.36 -37.00
C VAL A 441 12.22 -0.03 -35.89
N VAL A 442 12.96 -1.11 -36.11
CA VAL A 442 13.99 -1.62 -35.20
C VAL A 442 15.35 -1.47 -35.87
N ALA A 443 16.23 -0.66 -35.29
CA ALA A 443 17.52 -0.34 -35.92
C ALA A 443 18.64 -0.22 -34.87
N TRP A 444 19.82 -0.74 -35.19
CA TRP A 444 21.03 -0.50 -34.41
C TRP A 444 21.48 0.96 -34.56
N GLN A 445 21.86 1.59 -33.45
CA GLN A 445 22.36 2.96 -33.40
C GLN A 445 23.69 3.04 -32.66
N PRO A 446 24.61 3.95 -33.05
CA PRO A 446 25.87 4.15 -32.35
C PRO A 446 25.67 4.70 -30.95
N LYS A 447 24.62 5.51 -30.71
CA LYS A 447 24.22 6.01 -29.39
C LYS A 447 22.70 6.23 -29.36
N PRO A 448 22.06 6.22 -28.17
CA PRO A 448 20.67 6.66 -28.03
C PRO A 448 20.50 8.11 -28.47
N HIS A 449 19.33 8.46 -29.01
CA HIS A 449 19.00 9.85 -29.32
C HIS A 449 18.50 10.59 -28.06
N SER A 450 18.61 11.92 -28.07
CA SER A 450 18.02 12.76 -27.02
C SER A 450 16.50 12.53 -26.96
N GLY A 451 15.99 12.20 -25.78
CA GLY A 451 14.57 11.89 -25.55
C GLY A 451 14.17 10.42 -25.71
N ASP A 452 15.10 9.54 -26.12
CA ASP A 452 14.83 8.10 -26.08
C ASP A 452 14.79 7.58 -24.62
N VAL A 453 13.85 6.67 -24.32
CA VAL A 453 13.82 5.93 -23.06
C VAL A 453 14.78 4.75 -23.17
N VAL A 454 15.84 4.75 -22.35
CA VAL A 454 16.92 3.75 -22.44
C VAL A 454 16.87 2.79 -21.27
N TYR A 455 16.94 1.49 -21.56
CA TYR A 455 17.09 0.45 -20.55
C TYR A 455 18.01 -0.66 -21.06
N GLN A 456 18.40 -1.56 -20.15
CA GLN A 456 19.28 -2.67 -20.45
C GLN A 456 18.62 -4.00 -20.08
N GLN A 457 18.60 -4.94 -21.01
CA GLN A 457 18.16 -6.32 -20.78
C GLN A 457 19.31 -7.29 -21.10
N GLY A 458 19.96 -7.79 -20.05
CA GLY A 458 21.19 -8.57 -20.19
C GLY A 458 22.28 -7.77 -20.90
N ARG A 459 22.75 -8.26 -22.05
CA ARG A 459 23.79 -7.60 -22.88
C ARG A 459 23.23 -6.61 -23.90
N LEU A 460 21.90 -6.52 -24.02
CA LEU A 460 21.24 -5.67 -25.00
C LEU A 460 20.84 -4.33 -24.35
N LYS A 461 21.44 -3.23 -24.83
CA LYS A 461 20.99 -1.87 -24.51
C LYS A 461 19.90 -1.48 -25.52
N VAL A 462 18.73 -1.12 -25.02
CA VAL A 462 17.55 -0.78 -25.84
C VAL A 462 17.21 0.69 -25.62
N ALA A 463 16.97 1.41 -26.72
CA ALA A 463 16.51 2.79 -26.72
C ALA A 463 15.14 2.86 -27.40
N VAL A 464 14.11 3.32 -26.70
CA VAL A 464 12.76 3.46 -27.25
C VAL A 464 12.52 4.93 -27.56
N ALA A 465 12.31 5.26 -28.84
CA ALA A 465 11.97 6.61 -29.24
C ALA A 465 10.67 7.04 -28.56
N GLU A 466 10.59 8.30 -28.15
CA GLU A 466 9.42 8.87 -27.46
C GLU A 466 8.11 8.56 -28.21
N SER A 467 8.10 8.70 -29.54
CA SER A 467 6.93 8.41 -30.39
C SER A 467 6.48 6.94 -30.38
N ALA A 468 7.35 6.03 -29.94
CA ALA A 468 7.10 4.59 -29.92
C ALA A 468 6.69 4.07 -28.55
N VAL A 469 6.91 4.85 -27.47
CA VAL A 469 6.75 4.40 -26.09
C VAL A 469 5.35 3.79 -25.86
N GLU A 470 4.29 4.52 -26.17
CA GLU A 470 2.91 4.05 -25.99
C GLU A 470 2.59 2.80 -26.82
N THR A 471 3.23 2.65 -27.98
CA THR A 471 2.98 1.52 -28.89
C THR A 471 3.66 0.24 -28.42
N VAL A 472 4.87 0.34 -27.86
CA VAL A 472 5.68 -0.86 -27.52
C VAL A 472 5.65 -1.21 -26.04
N THR A 473 5.07 -0.37 -25.18
CA THR A 473 4.95 -0.69 -23.74
C THR A 473 4.22 -2.03 -23.54
N ASN A 474 4.74 -2.88 -22.65
CA ASN A 474 4.25 -4.26 -22.40
C ASN A 474 4.37 -5.24 -23.58
N ALA A 475 5.06 -4.89 -24.66
CA ALA A 475 5.28 -5.82 -25.75
C ALA A 475 6.35 -6.87 -25.39
N ARG A 476 6.18 -8.09 -25.92
CA ARG A 476 7.16 -9.17 -25.86
C ARG A 476 7.72 -9.42 -27.25
N ILE A 477 9.04 -9.48 -27.38
CA ILE A 477 9.72 -9.78 -28.64
C ILE A 477 10.33 -11.18 -28.55
N ALA A 478 9.87 -12.06 -29.42
CA ALA A 478 10.33 -13.44 -29.52
C ALA A 478 10.99 -13.70 -30.87
N VAL A 479 11.84 -14.73 -30.96
CA VAL A 479 12.34 -15.26 -32.25
C VAL A 479 11.52 -16.47 -32.63
N VAL A 480 10.86 -16.40 -33.78
CA VAL A 480 10.12 -17.53 -34.37
C VAL A 480 10.83 -17.97 -35.64
N ARG A 481 10.93 -19.28 -35.90
CA ARG A 481 11.49 -19.80 -37.16
C ARG A 481 10.40 -19.89 -38.23
N VAL A 482 10.45 -19.04 -39.25
CA VAL A 482 9.57 -19.11 -40.42
C VAL A 482 10.38 -19.66 -41.60
N ARG A 483 10.00 -20.85 -42.13
CA ARG A 483 10.71 -21.51 -43.26
C ARG A 483 12.23 -21.60 -43.08
N ARG A 484 12.69 -21.98 -41.88
CA ARG A 484 14.10 -22.09 -41.45
C ARG A 484 14.86 -20.76 -41.29
N ARG A 485 14.24 -19.60 -41.48
CA ARG A 485 14.86 -18.30 -41.15
C ARG A 485 14.37 -17.84 -39.77
N PRO A 486 15.27 -17.41 -38.87
CA PRO A 486 14.87 -16.76 -37.62
C PRO A 486 14.25 -15.40 -37.95
N THR A 487 13.03 -15.18 -37.48
CA THR A 487 12.25 -13.97 -37.68
C THR A 487 11.80 -13.45 -36.33
N LEU A 488 11.96 -12.14 -36.08
CA LEU A 488 11.49 -11.54 -34.83
C LEU A 488 9.98 -11.31 -34.92
N VAL A 489 9.25 -11.63 -33.85
CA VAL A 489 7.82 -11.38 -33.76
C VAL A 489 7.55 -10.60 -32.49
N LEU A 490 6.87 -9.47 -32.63
CA LEU A 490 6.44 -8.63 -31.52
C LEU A 490 4.98 -8.93 -31.18
N TRP A 491 4.75 -9.30 -29.93
CA TRP A 491 3.45 -9.61 -29.34
C TRP A 491 3.07 -8.50 -28.36
N SER A 492 1.86 -7.98 -28.47
CA SER A 492 1.29 -7.06 -27.48
C SER A 492 -0.16 -7.44 -27.23
N GLN A 493 -0.67 -7.15 -26.04
CA GLN A 493 -2.09 -7.34 -25.73
C GLN A 493 -2.97 -6.41 -26.59
N SER A 494 -2.41 -5.31 -27.08
CA SER A 494 -3.15 -4.25 -27.78
C SER A 494 -3.26 -4.45 -29.30
N PHE A 495 -2.55 -5.42 -29.89
CA PHE A 495 -2.58 -5.63 -31.35
C PHE A 495 -2.13 -7.03 -31.79
N SER A 496 -2.54 -7.42 -33.00
CA SER A 496 -2.13 -8.67 -33.65
C SER A 496 -0.61 -8.76 -33.82
N PRO A 497 -0.01 -9.98 -33.81
CA PRO A 497 1.43 -10.17 -33.87
C PRO A 497 2.06 -9.45 -35.07
N ILE A 498 3.12 -8.67 -34.82
CA ILE A 498 3.85 -7.95 -35.86
C ILE A 498 5.11 -8.74 -36.22
N ILE A 499 5.24 -9.13 -37.48
CA ILE A 499 6.43 -9.80 -38.01
C ILE A 499 7.50 -8.76 -38.37
N ILE A 500 8.71 -8.94 -37.84
CA ILE A 500 9.88 -8.09 -38.08
C ILE A 500 10.87 -8.92 -38.93
N ASP A 501 10.86 -8.69 -40.24
CA ASP A 501 11.49 -9.61 -41.21
C ASP A 501 12.99 -9.34 -41.46
N GLN A 502 13.56 -8.18 -41.07
CA GLN A 502 15.01 -7.90 -41.13
C GLN A 502 15.49 -6.93 -40.05
N ILE A 503 16.76 -7.03 -39.65
CA ILE A 503 17.45 -6.09 -38.76
C ILE A 503 18.64 -5.51 -39.55
N GLY A 504 18.49 -4.31 -40.11
CA GLY A 504 19.54 -3.64 -40.89
C GLY A 504 19.06 -3.22 -42.29
N GLY A 505 18.70 -1.94 -42.43
CA GLY A 505 18.09 -1.35 -43.62
C GLY A 505 16.56 -1.28 -43.47
N ALA A 506 16.01 -0.06 -43.50
CA ALA A 506 14.62 0.26 -43.14
C ALA A 506 13.58 -0.83 -43.49
N VAL A 507 13.04 -1.51 -42.47
CA VAL A 507 11.98 -2.51 -42.63
C VAL A 507 10.61 -1.84 -42.54
N ARG A 508 9.73 -2.16 -43.51
CA ARG A 508 8.31 -1.81 -43.49
C ARG A 508 7.50 -2.96 -42.89
N ALA A 509 7.02 -2.82 -41.66
CA ALA A 509 5.89 -3.61 -41.17
C ALA A 509 4.59 -2.93 -41.62
N THR A 510 3.80 -3.55 -42.51
CA THR A 510 2.47 -3.03 -42.90
C THR A 510 1.38 -3.92 -42.32
N ARG A 511 0.33 -3.29 -41.77
CA ARG A 511 -0.95 -3.95 -41.47
C ARG A 511 -1.57 -4.36 -42.82
N ARG A 512 -1.35 -5.59 -43.28
CA ARG A 512 -2.06 -6.17 -44.43
C ARG A 512 -3.18 -7.09 -43.94
N LEU A 513 -4.38 -6.54 -43.80
CA LEU A 513 -5.62 -7.30 -43.94
C LEU A 513 -6.44 -6.60 -45.02
N GLY A 514 -6.46 -7.22 -46.20
CA GLY A 514 -7.08 -6.66 -47.40
C GLY A 514 -6.85 -7.54 -48.62
N ALA A 515 -7.08 -8.84 -48.48
CA ALA A 515 -7.42 -9.74 -49.60
C ALA A 515 -8.19 -10.93 -49.02
N GLN A 516 -9.43 -11.10 -49.48
CA GLN A 516 -10.34 -12.17 -49.09
C GLN A 516 -9.70 -13.55 -49.30
N ILE A 517 -9.43 -14.27 -48.21
CA ILE A 517 -9.73 -15.70 -48.10
C ILE A 517 -10.27 -15.89 -46.69
N SER A 518 -11.57 -16.13 -46.57
CA SER A 518 -12.18 -16.56 -45.32
C SER A 518 -11.67 -17.95 -44.97
N VAL A 519 -10.72 -18.05 -44.05
CA VAL A 519 -10.49 -19.29 -43.31
C VAL A 519 -11.13 -19.08 -41.93
N PRO A 520 -12.21 -19.78 -41.60
CA PRO A 520 -12.86 -19.63 -40.31
C PRO A 520 -11.92 -20.03 -39.16
N SER A 521 -12.03 -19.34 -38.04
CA SER A 521 -11.27 -19.57 -36.81
C SER A 521 -11.35 -21.01 -36.26
N TRP A 522 -12.37 -21.79 -36.64
CA TRP A 522 -12.47 -23.22 -36.27
C TRP A 522 -11.43 -24.11 -36.97
N LEU A 523 -10.89 -23.72 -38.12
CA LEU A 523 -9.88 -24.50 -38.86
C LEU A 523 -8.48 -24.41 -38.21
N LEU A 524 -8.20 -23.29 -37.54
CA LEU A 524 -7.00 -23.12 -36.70
C LEU A 524 -7.10 -23.91 -35.39
N ILE A 525 -8.30 -23.97 -34.79
CA ILE A 525 -8.57 -24.81 -33.61
C ILE A 525 -8.46 -26.30 -33.97
N GLY A 526 -8.93 -26.70 -35.16
CA GLY A 526 -8.80 -28.07 -35.66
C GLY A 526 -7.35 -28.54 -35.85
N LEU A 527 -6.46 -27.67 -36.33
CA LEU A 527 -5.04 -28.03 -36.51
C LEU A 527 -4.28 -28.17 -35.18
N VAL A 528 -4.66 -27.39 -34.15
CA VAL A 528 -4.13 -27.51 -32.79
C VAL A 528 -4.64 -28.79 -32.11
N LEU A 529 -5.93 -29.13 -32.28
CA LEU A 529 -6.51 -30.37 -31.76
C LEU A 529 -5.95 -31.62 -32.45
N ILE A 530 -5.71 -31.59 -33.76
CA ILE A 530 -5.06 -32.71 -34.48
C ILE A 530 -3.59 -32.87 -34.03
N GLY A 531 -2.90 -31.78 -33.71
CA GLY A 531 -1.57 -31.81 -33.11
C GLY A 531 -1.56 -32.46 -31.72
N LEU A 532 -2.51 -32.08 -30.86
CA LEU A 532 -2.65 -32.62 -29.51
C LEU A 532 -3.13 -34.08 -29.51
N LEU A 533 -4.02 -34.48 -30.42
CA LEU A 533 -4.45 -35.88 -30.60
C LEU A 533 -3.33 -36.78 -31.12
N ARG A 534 -2.46 -36.27 -32.02
CA ARG A 534 -1.27 -37.02 -32.45
C ARG A 534 -0.26 -37.18 -31.31
N LEU A 535 -0.08 -36.17 -30.47
CA LEU A 535 0.80 -36.22 -29.30
C LEU A 535 0.25 -37.18 -28.22
N GLY A 536 -1.07 -37.18 -27.99
CA GLY A 536 -1.74 -38.12 -27.09
C GLY A 536 -1.66 -39.58 -27.55
N MET A 537 -1.82 -39.84 -28.86
CA MET A 537 -1.69 -41.20 -29.41
C MET A 537 -0.24 -41.72 -29.45
N THR A 538 0.77 -40.85 -29.42
CA THR A 538 2.18 -41.29 -29.28
C THR A 538 2.55 -41.61 -27.83
N LEU A 539 1.85 -41.02 -26.86
CA LEU A 539 2.05 -41.27 -25.42
C LEU A 539 1.26 -42.48 -24.89
N LEU A 540 0.20 -42.90 -25.58
CA LEU A 540 -0.56 -44.11 -25.27
C LEU A 540 -0.07 -45.38 -26.01
N GLY A 541 0.97 -45.25 -26.84
CA GLY A 541 1.60 -46.34 -27.59
C GLY A 541 3.04 -46.65 -27.16
N ARG A 542 3.45 -46.23 -25.95
CA ARG A 542 4.72 -46.58 -25.31
C ARG A 542 4.51 -47.08 -23.90
#